data_AF-A0A3D8VR59-F1
#
_entry.id   AF-A0A3D8VR59-F1
#
_cell.length_a   1.000
_cell.length_b   1.000
_cell.length_c   1.000
_cell.angle_alpha   90.00
_cell.angle_beta   90.00
_cell.angle_gamma   90.00
#
_symmetry.space_group_name_H-M   'P 1'
#
loop_
_entity.id
_entity.type
_entity.pdbx_description
1 polymer ?
#
loop_
_entity_poly.entity_id
_entity_poly.type
_entity_poly.pdbx_seq_one_letter_code
_entity_poly.pdbx_strand_id
1 'polypeptide(L)'
;IHERKKQRSKKKQTLVEKEIENRDLKSDQQVVGDWERQNVTKKDWNLLKTYVHRYPTLKPTEQDTMTREVAEILLPKLGLEDGTKSEDELATRLYAAYIDLKEEWEFQL
;
A
#
# COMPACT_ATOMS: atom_id res chain seq x y z
N ILE A 1 18.56 -43.99 -7.38
CA ILE A 1 18.43 -42.70 -6.67
C ILE A 1 17.92 -41.68 -7.68
N HIS A 2 16.67 -41.23 -7.57
CA HIS A 2 16.12 -40.17 -8.40
C HIS A 2 15.62 -39.05 -7.49
N GLU A 3 16.45 -38.03 -7.32
CA GLU A 3 16.04 -36.76 -6.73
C GLU A 3 15.00 -36.11 -7.65
N ARG A 4 13.75 -36.14 -7.20
CA ARG A 4 12.72 -35.24 -7.72
C ARG A 4 13.10 -33.82 -7.29
N LYS A 5 13.69 -33.04 -8.19
CA LYS A 5 13.69 -31.58 -8.11
C LYS A 5 12.24 -31.12 -8.00
N LYS A 6 11.78 -30.81 -6.78
CA LYS A 6 10.55 -30.05 -6.55
C LYS A 6 10.69 -28.76 -7.37
N GLN A 7 9.93 -28.65 -8.46
CA GLN A 7 9.69 -27.37 -9.09
C GLN A 7 9.23 -26.43 -7.98
N ARG A 8 10.01 -25.37 -7.70
CA ARG A 8 9.60 -24.29 -6.82
C ARG A 8 8.31 -23.75 -7.43
N SER A 9 7.16 -24.13 -6.87
CA SER A 9 5.87 -23.54 -7.19
C SER A 9 6.07 -22.03 -7.14
N LYS A 10 5.86 -21.32 -8.25
CA LYS A 10 5.80 -19.85 -8.25
C LYS A 10 4.92 -19.47 -7.06
N LYS A 11 5.47 -18.74 -6.07
CA LYS A 11 4.69 -18.27 -4.92
C LYS A 11 3.41 -17.66 -5.49
N LYS A 12 2.24 -18.11 -5.03
CA LYS A 12 0.98 -17.48 -5.44
C LYS A 12 1.07 -16.02 -5.01
N GLN A 13 1.03 -15.12 -5.99
CA GLN A 13 1.02 -13.68 -5.76
C GLN A 13 -0.17 -13.32 -4.87
N THR A 14 0.08 -12.53 -3.84
CA THR A 14 -0.95 -12.06 -2.92
C THR A 14 -1.89 -11.07 -3.63
N LEU A 15 -3.09 -10.85 -3.07
CA LEU A 15 -4.02 -9.88 -3.64
C LEU A 15 -3.44 -8.45 -3.64
N VAL A 16 -2.65 -8.12 -2.60
CA VAL A 16 -1.94 -6.84 -2.52
C VAL A 16 -0.89 -6.72 -3.63
N GLU A 17 -0.07 -7.75 -3.82
CA GLU A 17 0.97 -7.76 -4.86
C GLU A 17 0.37 -7.64 -6.27
N LYS A 18 -0.83 -8.19 -6.51
CA LYS A 18 -1.55 -8.00 -7.78
C LYS A 18 -2.00 -6.56 -7.97
N GLU A 19 -2.50 -5.93 -6.92
CA GLU A 19 -2.98 -4.55 -7.00
C GLU A 19 -1.82 -3.57 -7.22
N ILE A 20 -0.66 -3.82 -6.61
CA ILE A 20 0.57 -3.06 -6.85
C ILE A 20 1.00 -3.17 -8.32
N GLU A 21 0.97 -4.39 -8.88
CA GLU A 21 1.31 -4.63 -10.30
C GLU A 21 0.29 -3.97 -11.25
N ASN A 22 -1.01 -4.05 -10.95
CA ASN A 22 -2.06 -3.42 -11.74
C ASN A 22 -1.92 -1.89 -11.80
N ARG A 23 -1.35 -1.29 -10.76
CA ARG A 23 -1.10 0.16 -10.66
C ARG A 23 0.28 0.59 -11.20
N ASP A 24 1.06 -0.35 -11.74
CA ASP A 24 2.44 -0.14 -12.22
C ASP A 24 3.35 0.54 -11.17
N LEU A 25 3.13 0.21 -9.89
CA LEU A 25 3.89 0.79 -8.79
C LEU A 25 5.15 -0.03 -8.51
N LYS A 26 6.27 0.66 -8.32
CA LYS A 26 7.58 0.06 -8.00
C LYS A 26 8.05 0.50 -6.63
N SER A 27 8.90 -0.33 -6.01
CA SER A 27 9.41 -0.11 -4.65
C SER A 27 10.58 0.86 -4.56
N ASP A 28 11.12 1.33 -5.68
CA ASP A 28 12.25 2.25 -5.73
C ASP A 28 11.84 3.73 -5.72
N GLN A 29 10.53 4.02 -5.64
CA GLN A 29 10.02 5.38 -5.63
C GLN A 29 9.77 5.85 -4.20
N GLN A 30 10.70 6.66 -3.68
CA GLN A 30 10.45 7.47 -2.49
C GLN A 30 9.38 8.51 -2.81
N VAL A 31 8.20 8.37 -2.19
CA VAL A 31 7.06 9.28 -2.34
C VAL A 31 6.78 10.06 -1.06
N VAL A 32 7.08 9.48 0.10
CA VAL A 32 6.96 10.15 1.40
C VAL A 32 8.29 10.84 1.73
N GLY A 33 8.22 12.14 2.02
CA GLY A 33 9.36 12.95 2.43
C GLY A 33 9.91 12.55 3.80
N ASP A 34 11.19 12.82 4.03
CA ASP A 34 11.89 12.41 5.26
C ASP A 34 11.27 13.04 6.52
N TRP A 35 10.72 14.25 6.41
CA TRP A 35 10.03 14.93 7.51
C TRP A 35 8.70 14.24 7.85
N GLU A 36 7.93 13.87 6.83
CA GLU A 36 6.65 13.19 6.97
C GLU A 36 6.85 11.79 7.57
N ARG A 37 7.90 11.05 7.16
CA ARG A 37 8.26 9.74 7.72
C ARG A 37 8.45 9.76 9.23
N GLN A 38 9.15 10.77 9.75
CA GLN A 38 9.37 10.92 11.19
C GLN A 38 8.07 11.14 11.98
N ASN A 39 7.03 11.62 11.32
CA ASN A 39 5.71 11.87 11.91
C ASN A 39 4.73 10.69 11.76
N VAL A 40 5.09 9.64 10.99
CA VAL A 40 4.25 8.45 10.87
C VAL A 40 4.21 7.70 12.19
N THR A 41 3.01 7.53 12.75
CA THR A 41 2.83 6.74 13.98
C THR A 41 2.51 5.28 13.66
N LYS A 42 2.68 4.38 14.64
CA LYS A 42 2.22 2.98 14.53
C LYS A 42 0.73 2.86 14.17
N LYS A 43 -0.10 3.83 14.60
CA LYS A 43 -1.53 3.85 14.27
C LYS A 43 -1.75 4.18 12.79
N ASP A 44 -1.01 5.16 12.26
CA ASP A 44 -1.08 5.54 10.85
C ASP A 44 -0.58 4.39 9.96
N TRP A 45 0.54 3.76 10.33
CA TRP A 45 1.05 2.57 9.64
C TRP A 45 0.04 1.42 9.63
N ASN A 46 -0.55 1.11 10.79
CA ASN A 46 -1.57 0.05 10.87
C ASN A 46 -2.81 0.36 10.04
N LEU A 47 -3.24 1.62 9.98
CA LEU A 47 -4.35 2.05 9.14
C LEU A 47 -4.02 1.83 7.65
N LEU A 48 -2.86 2.30 7.21
CA LEU A 48 -2.38 2.15 5.84
C LEU A 48 -2.25 0.69 5.42
N LYS A 49 -1.58 -0.12 6.26
CA LYS A 49 -1.41 -1.55 6.05
C LYS A 49 -2.76 -2.27 5.97
N THR A 50 -3.68 -1.97 6.90
CA THR A 50 -5.02 -2.59 6.91
C THR A 50 -5.80 -2.21 5.66
N TYR A 51 -5.76 -0.93 5.26
CA TYR A 51 -6.39 -0.45 4.04
C TYR A 51 -5.91 -1.24 2.82
N VAL A 52 -4.59 -1.31 2.60
CA VAL A 52 -4.00 -2.00 1.43
C VAL A 52 -4.38 -3.48 1.40
N HIS A 53 -4.38 -4.16 2.55
CA HIS A 53 -4.74 -5.58 2.60
C HIS A 53 -6.24 -5.83 2.41
N ARG A 54 -7.09 -4.88 2.83
CA ARG A 54 -8.55 -5.00 2.75
C ARG A 54 -9.09 -4.59 1.38
N TYR A 55 -8.51 -3.58 0.74
CA TYR A 55 -8.96 -3.00 -0.52
C TYR A 55 -9.31 -4.03 -1.62
N PRO A 56 -8.47 -5.04 -1.94
CA PRO A 56 -8.78 -5.99 -3.01
C PRO A 56 -9.91 -6.98 -2.67
N THR A 57 -10.40 -6.97 -1.42
CA THR A 57 -11.51 -7.84 -0.97
C THR A 57 -12.86 -7.13 -0.95
N LEU A 58 -12.87 -5.81 -1.19
CA LEU A 58 -14.06 -4.97 -1.15
C LEU A 58 -14.76 -4.87 -2.51
N LYS A 59 -16.05 -4.53 -2.50
CA LYS A 59 -16.77 -4.16 -3.72
C LYS A 59 -16.37 -2.74 -4.15
N PRO A 60 -16.52 -2.38 -5.45
CA PRO A 60 -16.11 -1.06 -5.95
C PRO A 60 -16.63 0.13 -5.13
N THR A 61 -17.93 0.15 -4.78
CA THR A 61 -18.50 1.26 -3.98
C THR A 61 -17.89 1.37 -2.58
N GLU A 62 -17.52 0.23 -1.98
CA GLU A 62 -16.87 0.18 -0.67
C GLU A 62 -15.39 0.59 -0.78
N GLN A 63 -14.73 0.26 -1.91
CA GLN A 63 -13.38 0.71 -2.22
C GLN A 63 -13.33 2.23 -2.31
N ASP A 64 -14.23 2.85 -3.05
CA ASP A 64 -14.31 4.31 -3.20
C ASP A 64 -14.50 5.00 -1.85
N THR A 65 -15.47 4.52 -1.06
CA THR A 65 -15.79 5.08 0.26
C THR A 65 -14.61 4.94 1.22
N MET A 66 -14.05 3.74 1.37
CA MET A 66 -12.92 3.50 2.27
C MET A 66 -11.66 4.25 1.82
N THR A 67 -11.44 4.35 0.51
CA THR A 67 -10.29 5.09 -0.02
C THR A 67 -10.38 6.56 0.33
N ARG A 68 -11.55 7.18 0.17
CA ARG A 68 -11.74 8.58 0.53
C ARG A 68 -11.50 8.82 2.02
N GLU A 69 -12.11 8.02 2.88
CA GLU A 69 -11.96 8.14 4.34
C GLU A 69 -10.49 7.96 4.79
N VAL A 70 -9.78 6.98 4.24
CA VAL A 70 -8.38 6.73 4.59
C VAL A 70 -7.47 7.82 4.03
N ALA A 71 -7.73 8.28 2.80
CA ALA A 71 -6.95 9.33 2.15
C ALA A 71 -7.05 10.66 2.89
N GLU A 72 -8.25 11.05 3.35
CA GLU A 72 -8.49 12.26 4.14
C GLU A 72 -7.69 12.26 5.46
N ILE A 73 -7.41 11.08 6.02
CA ILE A 73 -6.64 10.95 7.27
C ILE A 73 -5.13 10.92 7.01
N LEU A 74 -4.69 10.16 5.99
CA LEU A 74 -3.27 9.84 5.80
C LEU A 74 -2.55 10.75 4.82
N LEU A 75 -3.15 11.12 3.69
CA LEU A 75 -2.44 11.89 2.66
C LEU A 75 -1.92 13.25 3.16
N PRO A 76 -2.68 14.04 3.96
CA PRO A 76 -2.18 15.30 4.50
C PRO A 76 -0.96 15.10 5.40
N LYS A 77 -0.95 14.01 6.20
CA LYS A 77 0.17 13.69 7.09
C LYS A 77 1.41 13.20 6.35
N LEU A 78 1.20 12.55 5.20
CA LEU A 78 2.25 12.00 4.35
C LEU A 78 2.78 13.02 3.33
N GLY A 79 2.23 14.25 3.30
CA GLY A 79 2.61 15.27 2.32
C GLY A 79 2.16 14.94 0.89
N LEU A 80 1.14 14.09 0.73
CA LEU A 80 0.65 13.56 -0.54
C LEU A 80 -0.72 14.13 -0.97
N GLU A 81 -1.23 15.12 -0.23
CA GLU A 81 -2.46 15.83 -0.57
C GLU A 81 -2.18 16.92 -1.61
N ASP A 82 -2.90 16.91 -2.73
CA ASP A 82 -2.77 17.91 -3.81
C ASP A 82 -4.13 18.35 -4.39
N GLY A 83 -5.23 18.11 -3.66
CA GLY A 83 -6.58 18.45 -4.10
C GLY A 83 -7.22 17.46 -5.10
N THR A 84 -6.56 16.33 -5.36
CA THR A 84 -7.13 15.22 -6.15
C THR A 84 -8.47 14.74 -5.61
N LYS A 85 -9.41 14.46 -6.52
CA LYS A 85 -10.76 13.97 -6.17
C LYS A 85 -11.04 12.54 -6.61
N SER A 86 -10.20 11.98 -7.49
CA SER A 86 -10.37 10.63 -8.03
C SER A 86 -9.96 9.60 -6.99
N GLU A 87 -10.88 8.71 -6.62
CA GLU A 87 -10.65 7.63 -5.68
C GLU A 87 -9.55 6.69 -6.15
N ASP A 88 -9.40 6.48 -7.47
CA ASP A 88 -8.32 5.65 -8.00
C ASP A 88 -6.93 6.28 -7.84
N GLU A 89 -6.83 7.60 -8.01
CA GLU A 89 -5.57 8.32 -7.79
C GLU A 89 -5.22 8.39 -6.29
N LEU A 90 -6.23 8.56 -5.43
CA LEU A 90 -6.07 8.48 -3.98
C LEU A 90 -5.60 7.07 -3.55
N ALA A 91 -6.21 6.02 -4.09
CA ALA A 91 -5.81 4.64 -3.83
C ALA A 91 -4.36 4.41 -4.29
N THR A 92 -4.01 4.86 -5.48
CA THR A 92 -2.65 4.73 -6.03
C THR A 92 -1.60 5.34 -5.11
N ARG A 93 -1.87 6.53 -4.54
CA ARG A 93 -0.96 7.18 -3.58
C ARG A 93 -0.85 6.45 -2.26
N LEU A 94 -1.96 5.93 -1.74
CA LEU A 94 -1.94 5.10 -0.54
C LEU A 94 -1.12 3.82 -0.77
N TYR A 95 -1.24 3.19 -1.92
CA TYR A 95 -0.41 2.03 -2.27
C TYR A 95 1.07 2.41 -2.42
N ALA A 96 1.39 3.52 -3.08
CA ALA A 96 2.76 4.01 -3.20
C ALA A 96 3.38 4.28 -1.82
N ALA A 97 2.66 4.99 -0.94
CA ALA A 97 3.10 5.24 0.43
C ALA A 97 3.28 3.95 1.23
N TYR A 98 2.41 2.95 1.02
CA TYR A 98 2.57 1.64 1.69
C TYR A 98 3.87 0.98 1.27
N ILE A 99 4.17 0.91 -0.04
CA ILE A 99 5.38 0.28 -0.54
C ILE A 99 6.62 0.99 0.01
N ASP A 100 6.61 2.31 -0.04
CA ASP A 100 7.72 3.16 0.37
C ASP A 100 8.03 3.09 1.88
N LEU A 101 6.99 3.00 2.71
CA LEU A 101 7.14 2.86 4.16
C LEU A 101 7.34 1.41 4.62
N LYS A 102 6.99 0.42 3.78
CA LYS A 102 6.98 -0.99 4.18
C LYS A 102 8.34 -1.47 4.68
N GLU A 103 9.43 -1.09 4.01
CA GLU A 103 10.76 -1.52 4.39
C GLU A 103 11.15 -1.02 5.78
N GLU A 104 10.79 0.21 6.14
CA GLU A 104 11.09 0.77 7.47
C GLU A 104 10.27 0.12 8.59
N TRP A 105 9.00 -0.20 8.31
CA TRP A 105 8.05 -0.65 9.33
C TRP A 105 7.93 -2.18 9.45
N GLU A 106 8.34 -2.96 8.45
CA GLU A 106 8.30 -4.44 8.54
C GLU A 106 9.35 -5.03 9.48
N PHE A 107 10.46 -4.33 9.77
CA PHE A 107 11.49 -4.80 10.70
C PHE A 107 11.27 -4.39 12.16
N GLN A 108 10.28 -3.54 12.45
CA GLN A 108 9.96 -3.11 13.82
C GLN A 108 8.99 -4.06 14.57
N LEU A 109 8.62 -5.20 13.97
CA LEU A 109 7.65 -6.17 14.51
C LEU A 109 8.25 -7.55 14.77
#